data_AF-A0A1B6KYJ8-F1
#
_entry.id   AF-A0A1B6KYJ8-F1
#
_cell.length_a   1.000
_cell.length_b   1.000
_cell.length_c   1.000
_cell.angle_alpha   90.00
_cell.angle_beta   90.00
_cell.angle_gamma   90.00
#
_symmetry.space_group_name_H-M   'P 1'
#
loop_
_entity.id
_entity.type
_entity.pdbx_description
1 polymer ?
#
loop_
_entity_poly.entity_id
_entity_poly.type
_entity_poly.pdbx_seq_one_letter_code
_entity_poly.pdbx_strand_id
1 'polypeptide(L)'
;MSKNDDFGISIIKELRPDDEMKFMENFDPEKSKREQRKLNRKISNVTKRSTVYDDKGIHIKTGLDICDCMNDRCEGCFFACAKCRSFKCGQECRQNRRWMYESYHVQGTDEVVSNCYLDH
;
A
#
# COMPACT_ATOMS: atom_id res chain seq x y z
N MET A 1 -39.32 -13.43 -67.10
CA MET A 1 -39.50 -14.58 -66.19
C MET A 1 -38.40 -15.56 -66.56
N SER A 2 -37.39 -15.93 -65.79
CA SER A 2 -37.04 -15.77 -64.37
C SER A 2 -35.51 -15.62 -64.33
N LYS A 3 -34.96 -14.67 -63.57
CA LYS A 3 -33.56 -14.69 -63.17
C LYS A 3 -33.58 -14.97 -61.67
N ASN A 4 -33.11 -16.15 -61.29
CA ASN A 4 -32.90 -16.52 -59.90
C ASN A 4 -31.39 -16.47 -59.66
N ASP A 5 -30.99 -15.58 -58.77
CA ASP A 5 -29.60 -15.18 -58.55
C ASP A 5 -29.03 -16.07 -57.44
N ASP A 6 -28.49 -17.23 -57.84
CA ASP A 6 -27.97 -18.29 -56.94
C ASP A 6 -26.64 -17.96 -56.25
N PHE A 7 -26.20 -16.70 -56.19
CA PHE A 7 -24.86 -16.35 -55.70
C PHE A 7 -24.83 -15.78 -54.26
N GLY A 8 -25.98 -15.54 -53.64
CA GLY A 8 -26.08 -14.93 -52.31
C GLY A 8 -26.09 -15.90 -51.12
N ILE A 9 -26.13 -17.22 -51.35
CA ILE A 9 -26.46 -18.22 -50.30
C ILE A 9 -25.22 -18.95 -49.77
N SER A 10 -24.05 -18.83 -50.40
CA SER A 10 -22.85 -19.57 -49.98
C SER A 10 -22.07 -18.95 -48.81
N ILE A 11 -22.23 -17.65 -48.54
CA ILE A 11 -21.49 -16.96 -47.44
C ILE A 11 -22.14 -17.18 -46.07
N ILE A 12 -23.41 -17.57 -46.01
CA ILE A 12 -24.15 -17.76 -44.74
C ILE A 12 -23.89 -19.15 -44.11
N LYS A 13 -23.16 -20.06 -44.79
CA LYS A 13 -22.86 -21.41 -44.28
C LYS A 13 -21.62 -21.52 -43.38
N GLU A 14 -20.96 -20.41 -43.05
CA GLU A 14 -19.76 -20.39 -42.19
C GLU A 14 -19.96 -19.65 -40.86
N LEU A 15 -21.15 -19.74 -40.27
CA LEU A 15 -21.31 -19.43 -38.84
C LEU A 15 -21.87 -20.68 -38.17
N ARG A 16 -20.99 -21.41 -37.48
CA ARG A 16 -21.34 -22.58 -36.70
C ARG A 16 -22.19 -22.12 -35.51
N PRO A 17 -23.40 -22.67 -35.30
CA PRO A 17 -24.26 -22.30 -34.17
C PRO A 17 -23.66 -22.64 -32.80
N ASP A 18 -22.69 -23.56 -32.74
CA ASP A 18 -22.17 -24.10 -31.49
C ASP A 18 -20.90 -23.40 -30.95
N ASP A 19 -20.40 -22.38 -31.66
CA ASP A 19 -19.30 -21.53 -31.18
C ASP A 19 -19.81 -20.26 -30.46
N GLU A 20 -21.14 -20.17 -30.23
CA GLU A 20 -21.75 -19.10 -29.45
C GLU A 20 -21.30 -19.19 -27.98
N MET A 21 -20.55 -18.17 -27.55
CA MET A 21 -20.21 -17.89 -26.14
C MET A 21 -19.19 -18.80 -25.44
N LYS A 22 -18.54 -19.75 -26.12
CA LYS A 22 -17.40 -20.47 -25.52
C LYS A 22 -16.27 -19.53 -25.07
N PHE A 23 -16.11 -18.39 -25.75
CA PHE A 23 -15.12 -17.37 -25.38
C PHE A 23 -15.47 -16.64 -24.06
N MET A 24 -16.73 -16.66 -23.63
CA MET A 24 -17.22 -16.03 -22.38
C MET A 24 -17.39 -17.03 -21.24
N GLU A 25 -17.27 -18.32 -21.50
CA GLU A 25 -17.55 -19.41 -20.55
C GLU A 25 -16.68 -19.32 -19.28
N ASN A 26 -15.48 -18.74 -19.40
CA ASN A 26 -14.55 -18.50 -18.28
C ASN A 26 -14.28 -17.00 -18.04
N PHE A 27 -15.13 -16.10 -18.56
CA PHE A 27 -14.97 -14.67 -18.34
C PHE A 27 -15.46 -14.31 -16.93
N ASP A 28 -14.51 -14.22 -16.01
CA ASP A 28 -14.70 -13.70 -14.66
C ASP A 28 -14.26 -12.22 -14.62
N PRO A 29 -15.21 -11.26 -14.54
CA PRO A 29 -14.90 -9.83 -14.52
C PRO A 29 -13.94 -9.44 -13.39
N GLU A 30 -14.03 -10.12 -12.24
CA GLU A 30 -13.22 -9.83 -11.06
C GLU A 30 -11.77 -10.33 -11.21
N LYS A 31 -11.54 -11.38 -11.99
CA LYS A 31 -10.20 -11.95 -12.22
C LYS A 31 -9.54 -11.48 -13.50
N SER A 32 -10.15 -10.53 -14.21
CA SER A 32 -9.59 -10.02 -15.47
C SER A 32 -8.17 -9.46 -15.27
N LYS A 33 -7.33 -9.57 -16.32
CA LYS A 33 -5.99 -8.95 -16.33
C LYS A 33 -6.03 -7.46 -16.00
N ARG A 34 -7.13 -6.77 -16.33
CA ARG A 34 -7.36 -5.37 -15.98
C ARG A 34 -7.54 -5.19 -14.46
N GLU A 35 -8.38 -5.99 -13.83
CA GLU A 35 -8.59 -5.94 -12.38
C GLU A 35 -7.33 -6.36 -11.62
N GLN A 36 -6.58 -7.37 -12.09
CA GLN A 36 -5.26 -7.69 -11.53
C GLN A 36 -4.28 -6.51 -11.59
N ARG A 37 -4.21 -5.79 -12.72
CA ARG A 37 -3.37 -4.58 -12.83
C ARG A 37 -3.81 -3.48 -11.87
N LYS A 38 -5.12 -3.28 -11.67
CA LYS A 38 -5.63 -2.31 -10.70
C LYS A 38 -5.24 -2.69 -9.28
N LEU A 39 -5.38 -3.97 -8.91
CA LEU A 39 -4.98 -4.48 -7.59
C LEU A 39 -3.47 -4.30 -7.36
N ASN A 40 -2.64 -4.68 -8.32
CA ASN A 40 -1.18 -4.54 -8.23
C ASN A 40 -0.75 -3.06 -8.12
N ARG A 41 -1.46 -2.13 -8.78
CA ARG A 41 -1.24 -0.69 -8.60
C ARG A 41 -1.60 -0.22 -7.19
N LYS A 42 -2.67 -0.73 -6.59
CA LYS A 42 -3.03 -0.41 -5.20
C LYS A 42 -1.96 -0.93 -4.23
N ILE A 43 -1.55 -2.20 -4.37
CA ILE A 43 -0.55 -2.83 -3.51
C ILE A 43 0.81 -2.11 -3.63
N SER A 44 1.29 -1.85 -4.85
CA SER A 44 2.56 -1.15 -5.06
C SER A 44 2.56 0.31 -4.55
N ASN A 45 1.42 0.99 -4.54
CA ASN A 45 1.29 2.31 -3.95
C ASN A 45 1.29 2.27 -2.41
N VAL A 46 0.78 1.19 -1.80
CA VAL A 46 0.87 0.96 -0.36
C VAL A 46 2.31 0.68 0.05
N THR A 47 3.03 -0.18 -0.69
CA THR A 47 4.43 -0.50 -0.37
C THR A 47 5.37 0.68 -0.59
N LYS A 48 5.16 1.54 -1.59
CA LYS A 48 5.92 2.79 -1.79
C LYS A 48 5.68 3.85 -0.71
N ARG A 49 4.67 3.67 0.15
CA ARG A 49 4.34 4.56 1.26
C ARG A 49 4.51 3.87 2.60
N SER A 50 5.45 2.94 2.73
CA SER A 50 5.69 2.23 3.99
C SER A 50 5.84 3.22 5.13
N THR A 51 5.02 3.04 6.16
CA THR A 51 5.17 3.75 7.42
C THR A 51 6.40 3.20 8.13
N VAL A 52 6.98 4.01 9.00
CA VAL A 52 8.09 3.59 9.87
C VAL A 52 7.54 2.97 11.16
N TYR A 53 6.36 3.43 11.57
CA TYR A 53 5.62 2.93 12.71
C TYR A 53 4.27 2.33 12.29
N ASP A 54 3.78 1.36 13.06
CA ASP A 54 2.46 0.75 12.88
C ASP A 54 1.33 1.63 13.46
N ASP A 55 0.11 1.10 13.47
CA ASP A 55 -1.08 1.77 14.01
C ASP A 55 -1.05 1.95 15.53
N LYS A 56 -0.19 1.24 16.25
CA LYS A 56 0.05 1.37 17.69
C LYS A 56 1.22 2.29 18.01
N GLY A 57 1.99 2.70 17.01
CA GLY A 57 3.18 3.52 17.18
C GLY A 57 4.43 2.72 17.51
N ILE A 58 4.44 1.41 17.22
CA ILE A 58 5.57 0.49 17.33
C ILE A 58 6.42 0.58 16.07
N HIS A 59 7.73 0.62 16.24
CA HIS A 59 8.66 0.70 15.11
C HIS A 59 8.63 -0.60 14.31
N ILE A 60 8.28 -0.53 13.03
CA ILE A 60 7.99 -1.73 12.21
C ILE A 60 9.23 -2.62 12.03
N LYS A 61 10.39 -2.01 11.80
CA LYS A 61 11.62 -2.78 11.50
C LYS A 61 12.13 -3.56 12.71
N THR A 62 12.05 -2.98 13.91
CA THR A 62 12.58 -3.59 15.14
C THR A 62 11.53 -4.27 15.99
N GLY A 63 10.24 -3.94 15.80
CA GLY A 63 9.15 -4.42 16.65
C GLY A 63 9.12 -3.80 18.06
N LEU A 64 9.86 -2.72 18.30
CA LEU A 64 10.01 -2.08 19.61
C LEU A 64 9.20 -0.78 19.73
N ASP A 65 8.68 -0.48 20.92
CA ASP A 65 8.00 0.79 21.23
C ASP A 65 9.01 1.90 21.59
N ILE A 66 9.76 2.33 20.57
CA ILE A 66 10.84 3.30 20.71
C ILE A 66 10.26 4.72 20.81
N CYS A 67 10.71 5.48 21.83
CA CYS A 67 10.39 6.90 21.95
C CYS A 67 11.19 7.74 20.93
N ASP A 68 10.75 8.96 20.63
CA ASP A 68 11.46 9.86 19.70
C ASP A 68 12.87 10.25 20.20
N CYS A 69 13.19 10.00 21.48
CA CYS A 69 14.55 10.09 22.06
C CYS A 69 15.44 8.85 21.83
N MET A 70 14.99 7.89 21.01
CA MET A 70 15.68 6.65 20.65
C MET A 70 15.88 5.65 21.81
N ASN A 71 15.09 5.78 22.87
CA ASN A 71 15.10 4.84 24.01
C ASN A 71 13.77 4.06 24.06
N ASP A 72 13.85 2.74 24.02
CA ASP A 72 12.71 1.81 24.08
C ASP A 72 12.13 1.65 25.49
N ARG A 73 12.94 1.93 26.51
CA ARG A 73 12.54 1.93 27.93
C ARG A 73 12.13 3.31 28.45
N CYS A 74 12.11 4.33 27.59
CA CYS A 74 11.63 5.66 27.96
C CYS A 74 10.15 5.60 28.35
N GLU A 75 9.75 6.23 29.45
CA GLU A 75 8.34 6.34 29.86
C GLU A 75 7.58 7.37 29.00
N GLY A 76 8.30 8.38 28.49
CA GLY A 76 7.80 9.43 27.60
C GLY A 76 8.61 10.71 27.75
N CYS A 77 8.88 11.40 26.64
CA CYS A 77 9.59 12.69 26.65
C CYS A 77 8.65 13.89 26.58
N PHE A 78 7.38 13.66 26.22
CA PHE A 78 6.43 14.71 25.91
C PHE A 78 5.13 14.51 26.69
N PHE A 79 4.27 15.52 26.67
CA PHE A 79 2.92 15.39 27.18
C PHE A 79 2.10 14.36 26.39
N ALA A 80 1.02 13.88 27.00
CA ALA A 80 0.14 12.89 26.39
C ALA A 80 -0.34 13.35 25.00
N CYS A 81 -0.09 12.51 23.99
CA CYS A 81 -0.52 12.78 22.63
C CYS A 81 -2.04 12.93 22.54
N ALA A 82 -2.53 13.99 21.91
CA ALA A 82 -3.97 14.21 21.73
C ALA A 82 -4.66 13.09 20.89
N LYS A 83 -3.91 12.36 20.05
CA LYS A 83 -4.45 11.29 19.19
C LYS A 83 -4.47 9.92 19.89
N CYS A 84 -3.32 9.48 20.41
CA CYS A 84 -3.16 8.12 20.94
C CYS A 84 -2.94 8.05 22.46
N ARG A 85 -2.86 9.21 23.14
CA ARG A 85 -2.58 9.37 24.58
C ARG A 85 -1.23 8.84 25.08
N SER A 86 -0.36 8.37 24.18
CA SER A 86 1.03 8.03 24.52
C SER A 86 1.83 9.27 24.87
N PHE A 87 2.70 9.17 25.88
CA PHE A 87 3.67 10.21 26.27
C PHE A 87 4.96 10.18 25.46
N LYS A 88 5.11 9.17 24.60
CA LYS A 88 6.33 8.98 23.81
C LYS A 88 6.29 9.72 22.47
N CYS A 89 5.12 10.19 22.01
CA CYS A 89 5.01 10.93 20.75
C CYS A 89 5.60 12.33 20.90
N GLY A 90 6.42 12.77 19.95
CA GLY A 90 6.83 14.17 19.82
C GLY A 90 5.74 15.08 19.27
N GLN A 91 6.14 16.00 18.39
CA GLN A 91 5.24 17.00 17.79
C GLN A 91 4.13 16.37 16.94
N GLU A 92 4.42 15.26 16.28
CA GLU A 92 3.42 14.48 15.55
C GLU A 92 3.06 13.21 16.33
N CYS A 93 1.96 12.54 15.98
CA CYS A 93 1.70 11.21 16.55
C CYS A 93 2.59 10.17 15.86
N ARG A 94 3.06 9.14 16.59
CA ARG A 94 3.81 8.02 16.00
C ARG A 94 2.95 7.05 15.21
N GLN A 95 1.65 6.92 15.51
CA GLN A 95 0.79 5.95 14.84
C GLN A 95 0.75 6.21 13.33
N ASN A 96 1.13 5.19 12.54
CA ASN A 96 1.26 5.24 11.08
C ASN A 96 2.19 6.36 10.56
N ARG A 97 3.13 6.84 11.39
CA ARG A 97 4.08 7.88 10.98
C ARG A 97 5.09 7.28 9.99
N ARG A 98 5.46 8.07 8.98
CA ARG A 98 6.32 7.65 7.85
C ARG A 98 7.77 8.11 7.95
N TRP A 99 8.15 8.71 9.08
CA TRP A 99 9.47 9.29 9.29
C TRP A 99 9.90 9.10 10.75
N MET A 100 11.21 9.21 10.99
CA MET A 100 11.84 9.28 12.30
C MET A 100 12.81 10.47 12.34
N TYR A 101 13.09 10.96 13.53
CA TYR A 101 14.14 11.96 13.70
C TYR A 101 15.50 11.37 13.28
N GLU A 102 16.32 12.17 12.60
CA GLU A 102 17.67 11.78 12.24
C GLU A 102 18.62 11.90 13.42
N SER A 103 18.47 12.95 14.21
CA SER A 103 19.26 13.21 15.41
C SER A 103 18.51 14.17 16.32
N TYR A 104 18.98 14.32 17.56
CA TYR A 104 18.56 15.40 18.45
C TYR A 104 19.76 16.01 19.18
N HIS A 105 19.59 17.27 19.59
CA HIS A 105 20.55 17.98 20.42
C HIS A 105 20.18 17.85 21.89
N VAL A 106 21.18 17.62 22.74
CA VAL A 106 20.98 17.57 24.19
C VAL A 106 21.04 19.00 24.74
N GLN A 107 19.94 19.43 25.37
CA GLN A 107 19.81 20.80 25.87
C GLN A 107 20.92 21.13 26.88
N GLY A 108 21.57 22.28 26.70
CA GLY A 108 22.64 22.75 27.59
C GLY A 108 24.01 22.13 27.30
N THR A 109 24.16 21.38 26.19
CA THR A 109 25.42 20.80 25.73
C THR A 109 25.56 20.98 24.22
N ASP A 110 26.75 20.72 23.69
CA ASP A 110 27.01 20.64 22.24
C ASP A 110 26.85 19.21 21.69
N GLU A 111 26.30 18.28 22.49
CA GLU A 111 26.14 16.89 22.10
C GLU A 111 25.00 16.70 21.10
N VAL A 112 25.29 15.91 20.05
CA VAL A 112 24.33 15.49 19.04
C VAL A 112 24.21 13.96 19.10
N VAL A 113 23.00 13.47 19.32
CA VAL A 113 22.71 12.03 19.34
C VAL A 113 22.07 11.66 18.01
N SER A 114 22.72 10.79 17.25
CA SER A 114 22.22 10.29 15.96
C SER A 114 21.33 9.05 16.14
N ASN A 115 20.32 8.92 15.29
CA ASN A 115 19.36 7.83 15.35
C ASN A 115 19.96 6.50 14.89
N CYS A 116 20.17 5.60 15.84
CA CYS A 116 20.69 4.25 15.62
C CYS A 116 19.69 3.29 14.93
N TYR A 117 18.44 3.73 14.72
CA TYR A 117 17.39 2.95 14.04
C TYR A 117 17.13 3.38 12.60
N LEU A 118 17.83 4.41 12.10
CA LEU A 118 17.78 4.75 10.68
C LEU A 118 18.67 3.80 9.87
N ASP A 119 18.15 3.41 8.72
CA ASP A 119 18.92 2.66 7.73
C ASP A 119 19.77 3.64 6.93
N HIS A 120 21.09 3.51 7.04
CA HIS A 120 22.06 4.26 6.24
C HIS A 120 22.25 3.65 4.85
#